data_AF-A0A383CNX9-F1
#
_entry.id   AF-A0A383CNX9-F1
#
_cell.length_a   1.000
_cell.length_b   1.000
_cell.length_c   1.000
_cell.angle_alpha   90.00
_cell.angle_beta   90.00
_cell.angle_gamma   90.00
#
_symmetry.space_group_name_H-M   'P 1'
#
loop_
_entity.id
_entity.type
_entity.pdbx_description
1 polymer ?
#
loop_
_entity_poly.entity_id
_entity_poly.type
_entity_poly.pdbx_seq_one_letter_code
_entity_poly.pdbx_strand_id
1 'polypeptide(L)'
;MDYDAKKISLLISSTLESKIFSEIHVMRKTVIDGSNTSGFQRTMLISQGGSLEVNGKNIGVQAICLEEDAAKLLKDEQNQRNYSLDRLGVPLVEIALEPVSTKPSEVKEIALTLGRLLRATRMVKRGIGSIRQDVNISVMNSGVVEVKGVQQLDQLEKIIGYEAKRQHGLILIAEKLKKLSITISNEDVFDITEVLKDCESKIIQNALKSKARIKVIRIRNFSGMFGFEPYSGIRLGKE
;
A
#
# COMPACT_ATOMS: atom_id res chain seq x y z
N MET A 1 12.38 10.38 25.65
CA MET A 1 11.66 10.92 24.48
C MET A 1 12.33 12.23 24.12
N ASP A 2 12.67 12.43 22.85
CA ASP A 2 13.24 13.69 22.39
C ASP A 2 12.26 14.85 22.61
N TYR A 3 12.75 15.95 23.18
CA TYR A 3 11.89 17.07 23.60
C TYR A 3 11.32 17.83 22.40
N ASP A 4 12.12 18.05 21.36
CA ASP A 4 11.71 18.80 20.19
C ASP A 4 10.69 18.00 19.36
N ALA A 5 10.91 16.70 19.17
CA ALA A 5 9.97 15.81 18.51
C ALA A 5 8.61 15.78 19.22
N LYS A 6 8.59 15.73 20.55
CA LYS A 6 7.35 15.83 21.35
C LYS A 6 6.67 17.17 21.14
N LYS A 7 7.42 18.28 21.18
CA LYS A 7 6.86 19.62 20.98
C LYS A 7 6.24 19.77 19.59
N ILE A 8 6.89 19.24 18.57
CA ILE A 8 6.40 19.25 17.18
C ILE A 8 5.12 18.42 17.05
N SER A 9 5.06 17.22 17.63
CA SER A 9 3.85 16.38 17.55
C SER A 9 2.64 17.01 18.26
N LEU A 10 2.88 17.69 19.39
CA LEU A 10 1.85 18.47 20.10
C LEU A 10 1.39 19.69 19.29
N LEU A 11 2.33 20.41 18.65
CA LEU A 11 2.00 21.53 17.76
C LEU A 11 1.13 21.07 16.59
N ILE A 12 1.52 19.98 15.92
CA ILE A 12 0.76 19.38 14.81
C ILE A 12 -0.64 18.97 15.30
N SER A 13 -0.73 18.31 16.45
CA SER A 13 -2.01 17.92 17.05
C SER A 13 -2.92 19.12 17.34
N SER A 14 -2.36 20.20 17.89
CA SER A 14 -3.11 21.43 18.15
C SER A 14 -3.57 22.10 16.85
N THR A 15 -2.74 22.09 15.81
CA THR A 15 -3.05 22.70 14.50
C THR A 15 -4.16 21.94 13.78
N LEU A 16 -4.28 20.64 14.02
CA LEU A 16 -5.35 19.78 13.51
C LEU A 16 -6.54 19.67 14.47
N GLU A 17 -6.58 20.50 15.51
CA GLU A 17 -7.66 20.54 16.50
C GLU A 17 -7.92 19.17 17.16
N SER A 18 -6.88 18.34 17.25
CA SER A 18 -6.96 17.00 17.83
C SER A 18 -6.98 17.05 19.35
N LYS A 19 -7.66 16.08 19.98
CA LYS A 19 -7.67 15.92 21.44
C LYS A 19 -6.36 15.29 21.91
N ILE A 20 -5.48 16.12 22.46
CA ILE A 20 -4.18 15.70 23.02
C ILE A 20 -4.40 14.93 24.34
N PHE A 21 -3.71 13.80 24.50
CA PHE A 21 -3.74 13.04 25.75
C PHE A 21 -2.91 13.71 26.85
N SER A 22 -3.40 13.62 28.08
CA SER A 22 -2.71 14.16 29.27
C SER A 22 -1.43 13.38 29.61
N GLU A 23 -1.40 12.08 29.29
CA GLU A 23 -0.26 11.20 29.49
C GLU A 23 0.05 10.44 28.21
N ILE A 24 1.35 10.25 27.92
CA ILE A 24 1.83 9.58 26.71
C ILE A 24 2.65 8.38 27.13
N HIS A 25 2.21 7.18 26.72
CA HIS A 25 2.90 5.93 26.97
C HIS A 25 3.66 5.45 25.74
N VAL A 26 4.87 4.91 25.95
CA VAL A 26 5.67 4.31 24.88
C VAL A 26 5.23 2.86 24.68
N MET A 27 4.73 2.55 23.49
CA MET A 27 4.38 1.20 23.08
C MET A 27 5.51 0.58 22.24
N ARG A 28 5.51 -0.75 22.14
CA ARG A 28 6.45 -1.53 21.32
C ARG A 28 5.67 -2.31 20.28
N LYS A 29 5.60 -1.77 19.06
CA LYS A 29 4.99 -2.45 17.91
C LYS A 29 5.99 -3.47 17.37
N THR A 30 5.71 -4.76 17.46
CA THR A 30 6.61 -5.82 16.98
C THR A 30 6.89 -5.67 15.49
N VAL A 31 8.18 -5.75 15.11
CA VAL A 31 8.66 -5.67 13.72
C VAL A 31 9.66 -6.80 13.49
N ILE A 32 9.33 -7.70 12.57
CA ILE A 32 10.06 -8.97 12.37
C ILE A 32 10.96 -8.98 11.13
N ASP A 33 10.89 -7.94 10.30
CA ASP A 33 11.61 -7.90 9.02
C ASP A 33 13.12 -7.63 9.17
N GLY A 34 13.56 -7.22 10.37
CA GLY A 34 14.93 -6.85 10.72
C GLY A 34 15.23 -5.35 10.64
N SER A 35 14.26 -4.51 10.25
CA SER A 35 14.46 -3.06 10.08
C SER A 35 14.65 -2.30 11.40
N ASN A 36 14.20 -2.88 12.52
CA ASN A 36 14.40 -2.35 13.85
C ASN A 36 15.25 -3.34 14.64
N THR A 37 16.44 -2.91 15.08
CA THR A 37 17.42 -3.78 15.76
C THR A 37 16.90 -4.39 17.07
N SER A 38 15.92 -3.76 17.70
CA SER A 38 15.24 -4.25 18.89
C SER A 38 14.13 -5.28 18.63
N GLY A 39 13.77 -5.56 17.38
CA GLY A 39 12.63 -6.41 17.02
C GLY A 39 11.26 -5.73 17.24
N PHE A 40 11.25 -4.43 17.53
CA PHE A 40 10.06 -3.61 17.66
C PHE A 40 10.36 -2.15 17.32
N GLN A 41 9.33 -1.45 16.88
CA GLN A 41 9.27 0.00 16.71
C GLN A 41 8.64 0.63 17.95
N ARG A 42 9.29 1.64 18.53
CA ARG A 42 8.71 2.49 19.58
C ARG A 42 7.71 3.47 18.96
N THR A 43 6.47 3.39 19.41
CA THR A 43 5.36 4.24 18.94
C THR A 43 4.59 4.79 20.13
N MET A 44 4.13 6.02 20.04
CA MET A 44 3.40 6.73 21.09
C MET A 44 2.19 7.41 20.47
N LEU A 45 0.99 7.14 21.02
CA LEU A 45 -0.21 7.86 20.62
C LEU A 45 -0.22 9.23 21.31
N ILE A 46 -0.28 10.31 20.53
CA ILE A 46 -0.19 11.69 21.03
C ILE A 46 -1.56 12.33 21.16
N SER A 47 -2.42 12.13 20.17
CA SER A 47 -3.76 12.68 20.13
C SER A 47 -4.69 11.83 19.26
N GLN A 48 -5.99 12.05 19.44
CA GLN A 48 -7.06 11.43 18.64
C GLN A 48 -8.12 12.46 18.26
N GLY A 49 -8.86 12.20 17.20
CA GLY A 49 -9.86 13.13 16.68
C GLY A 49 -9.24 14.39 16.08
N GLY A 50 -10.09 15.38 15.82
CA GLY A 50 -9.72 16.64 15.18
C GLY A 50 -10.13 16.66 13.71
N SER A 51 -9.74 17.71 13.01
CA SER A 51 -10.09 17.90 11.62
C SER A 51 -9.09 18.75 10.86
N LEU A 52 -9.02 18.50 9.56
CA LEU A 52 -8.36 19.33 8.58
C LEU A 52 -9.42 19.98 7.69
N GLU A 53 -9.50 21.31 7.70
CA GLU A 53 -10.38 22.03 6.76
C GLU A 53 -9.75 22.05 5.35
N VAL A 54 -10.51 21.58 4.36
CA VAL A 54 -10.11 21.56 2.95
C VAL A 54 -11.30 22.04 2.12
N ASN A 55 -11.18 23.21 1.50
CA ASN A 55 -12.23 23.79 0.63
C ASN A 55 -13.61 23.85 1.32
N GLY A 56 -13.65 24.22 2.60
CA GLY A 56 -14.87 24.29 3.41
C GLY A 56 -15.43 22.95 3.88
N LYS A 57 -14.73 21.84 3.63
CA LYS A 57 -15.05 20.50 4.17
C LYS A 57 -14.09 20.15 5.31
N ASN A 58 -14.62 19.64 6.41
CA ASN A 58 -13.81 19.11 7.51
C ASN A 58 -13.49 17.64 7.28
N ILE A 59 -12.21 17.34 7.09
CA ILE A 59 -11.69 15.97 6.98
C ILE A 59 -11.25 15.51 8.35
N GLY A 60 -11.88 14.46 8.88
CA GLY A 60 -11.57 13.96 10.21
C GLY A 60 -10.14 13.45 10.33
N VAL A 61 -9.54 13.64 11.51
CA VAL A 61 -8.26 13.02 11.89
C VAL A 61 -8.57 11.91 12.90
N GLN A 62 -8.09 10.69 12.64
CA GLN A 62 -8.28 9.56 13.55
C GLN A 62 -7.30 9.62 14.72
N ALA A 63 -6.01 9.70 14.39
CA ALA A 63 -4.93 9.58 15.34
C ALA A 63 -3.67 10.27 14.84
N ILE A 64 -2.89 10.79 15.79
CA ILE A 64 -1.54 11.30 15.54
C ILE A 64 -0.59 10.55 16.47
N CYS A 65 0.41 9.90 15.89
CA CYS A 65 1.40 9.12 16.61
C CYS A 65 2.79 9.75 16.43
N LEU A 66 3.64 9.61 17.45
CA LEU A 66 5.07 9.88 17.37
C LEU A 66 5.81 8.55 17.48
N GLU A 67 6.65 8.24 16.49
CA GLU A 67 7.37 6.97 16.42
C GLU A 67 8.79 7.11 15.89
N GLU A 68 9.56 6.02 15.97
CA GLU A 68 10.90 5.94 15.39
C GLU A 68 10.85 5.44 13.94
N ASP A 69 11.63 6.05 13.03
CA ASP A 69 11.83 5.50 11.70
C ASP A 69 12.68 4.23 11.76
N ALA A 70 12.42 3.33 10.82
CA ALA A 70 13.13 2.07 10.65
C ALA A 70 14.44 2.25 9.88
N ALA A 71 15.37 1.31 10.02
CA ALA A 71 16.60 1.26 9.23
C ALA A 71 16.32 1.13 7.72
N LYS A 72 17.25 1.59 6.88
CA LYS A 72 17.10 1.53 5.42
C LYS A 72 17.66 0.22 4.89
N LEU A 73 16.84 -0.58 4.20
CA LEU A 73 17.30 -1.77 3.49
C LEU A 73 18.28 -1.38 2.37
N LEU A 74 19.49 -1.94 2.39
CA LEU A 74 20.52 -1.76 1.37
C LEU A 74 20.60 -2.95 0.41
N LYS A 75 20.47 -4.16 0.96
CA LYS A 75 20.58 -5.41 0.21
C LYS A 75 19.69 -6.48 0.83
N ASP A 76 18.99 -7.24 -0.01
CA ASP A 76 18.17 -8.39 0.37
C ASP A 76 18.70 -9.60 -0.43
N GLU A 77 19.42 -10.48 0.24
CA GLU A 77 19.91 -11.75 -0.30
C GLU A 77 19.21 -12.90 0.40
N GLN A 78 19.16 -14.08 -0.22
CA GLN A 78 18.33 -15.21 0.22
C GLN A 78 18.40 -15.53 1.73
N ASN A 79 19.57 -15.38 2.36
CA ASN A 79 19.77 -15.67 3.79
C ASN A 79 20.24 -14.47 4.62
N GLN A 80 20.35 -13.28 4.03
CA GLN A 80 20.92 -12.12 4.72
C GLN A 80 20.32 -10.82 4.21
N ARG A 81 19.95 -9.94 5.15
CA ARG A 81 19.54 -8.58 4.88
C ARG A 81 20.51 -7.60 5.50
N ASN A 82 20.94 -6.63 4.70
CA ASN A 82 21.83 -5.57 5.13
C ASN A 82 21.07 -4.26 5.23
N TYR A 83 21.15 -3.62 6.40
CA TYR A 83 20.46 -2.37 6.69
C TYR A 83 21.47 -1.27 7.04
N SER A 84 21.25 -0.05 6.54
CA SER A 84 21.91 1.16 7.06
C SER A 84 21.12 1.67 8.26
N LEU A 85 21.85 1.96 9.34
CA LEU A 85 21.29 2.46 10.59
C LEU A 85 21.12 3.99 10.61
N ASP A 86 21.54 4.70 9.56
CA ASP A 86 21.55 6.18 9.51
C ASP A 86 20.17 6.82 9.70
N ARG A 87 19.12 6.04 9.44
CA ARG A 87 17.72 6.46 9.57
C ARG A 87 17.05 5.92 10.83
N LEU A 88 17.60 4.89 11.46
CA LEU A 88 16.98 4.23 12.62
C LEU A 88 16.91 5.22 13.78
N GLY A 89 15.72 5.41 14.35
CA GLY A 89 15.52 6.33 15.48
C GLY A 89 15.20 7.77 15.10
N VAL A 90 15.20 8.12 13.82
CA VAL A 90 14.73 9.44 13.36
C VAL A 90 13.25 9.60 13.75
N PRO A 91 12.84 10.69 14.43
CA PRO A 91 11.45 10.88 14.82
C PRO A 91 10.52 11.01 13.60
N LEU A 92 9.40 10.29 13.64
CA LEU A 92 8.31 10.35 12.66
C LEU A 92 7.01 10.74 13.35
N VAL A 93 6.27 11.66 12.74
CA VAL A 93 4.88 11.92 13.11
C VAL A 93 3.99 11.26 12.07
N GLU A 94 3.22 10.26 12.50
CA GLU A 94 2.21 9.59 11.68
C GLU A 94 0.86 10.26 11.93
N ILE A 95 0.14 10.57 10.85
CA ILE A 95 -1.19 11.21 10.89
C ILE A 95 -2.14 10.32 10.08
N ALA A 96 -3.10 9.72 10.77
CA ALA A 96 -4.17 8.94 10.14
C ALA A 96 -5.42 9.81 9.97
N LEU A 97 -5.92 9.92 8.75
CA LEU A 97 -7.19 10.60 8.45
C LEU A 97 -8.36 9.61 8.47
N GLU A 98 -9.55 10.11 8.77
CA GLU A 98 -10.79 9.34 8.63
C GLU A 98 -11.04 8.96 7.16
N PRO A 99 -11.73 7.83 6.89
CA PRO A 99 -12.12 7.47 5.54
C PRO A 99 -12.99 8.56 4.90
N VAL A 100 -12.65 8.92 3.66
CA VAL A 100 -13.38 9.92 2.88
C VAL A 100 -14.02 9.30 1.65
N SER A 101 -15.32 9.52 1.47
CA SER A 101 -16.03 9.15 0.23
C SER A 101 -16.00 10.34 -0.72
N THR A 102 -15.00 10.39 -1.59
CA THR A 102 -14.82 11.53 -2.49
C THR A 102 -14.12 11.15 -3.81
N LYS A 103 -14.00 12.12 -4.73
CA LYS A 103 -13.29 12.00 -5.99
C LYS A 103 -11.77 11.99 -5.79
N PRO A 104 -11.02 11.30 -6.65
CA PRO A 104 -9.54 11.29 -6.61
C PRO A 104 -8.88 12.68 -6.55
N SER A 105 -9.45 13.67 -7.25
CA SER A 105 -8.97 15.06 -7.25
C SER A 105 -9.06 15.70 -5.87
N GLU A 106 -10.12 15.44 -5.11
CA GLU A 106 -10.28 15.98 -3.76
C GLU A 106 -9.28 15.33 -2.79
N VAL A 107 -8.97 14.04 -2.95
CA VAL A 107 -7.92 13.38 -2.13
C VAL A 107 -6.55 14.03 -2.33
N LYS A 108 -6.25 14.47 -3.56
CA LYS A 108 -5.05 15.27 -3.86
C LYS A 108 -5.04 16.61 -3.14
N GLU A 109 -6.16 17.30 -3.09
CA GLU A 109 -6.29 18.57 -2.37
C GLU A 109 -6.13 18.38 -0.85
N ILE A 110 -6.66 17.29 -0.29
CA ILE A 110 -6.49 16.93 1.12
C ILE A 110 -5.00 16.72 1.44
N ALA A 111 -4.33 15.86 0.66
CA ALA A 111 -2.91 15.57 0.86
C ALA A 111 -2.03 16.82 0.67
N LEU A 112 -2.34 17.68 -0.31
CA LEU A 112 -1.65 18.94 -0.53
C LEU A 112 -1.84 19.92 0.63
N THR A 113 -3.06 20.05 1.13
CA THR A 113 -3.40 20.96 2.24
C THR A 113 -2.71 20.51 3.53
N LEU A 114 -2.78 19.21 3.86
CA LEU A 114 -2.05 18.65 4.99
C LEU A 114 -0.53 18.89 4.84
N GLY A 115 0.03 18.61 3.68
CA GLY A 115 1.45 18.85 3.40
C GLY A 115 1.86 20.31 3.55
N ARG A 116 1.00 21.26 3.15
CA ARG A 116 1.23 22.71 3.32
C ARG A 116 1.18 23.11 4.79
N LEU A 117 0.21 22.62 5.54
CA LEU A 117 0.08 22.84 6.99
C LEU A 117 1.33 22.36 7.73
N LEU A 118 1.78 21.13 7.45
CA LEU A 118 3.01 20.60 8.04
C LEU A 118 4.23 21.44 7.67
N ARG A 119 4.34 21.91 6.42
CA ARG A 119 5.44 22.80 6.00
C ARG A 119 5.40 24.17 6.67
N ALA A 120 4.22 24.70 6.98
CA ALA A 120 4.05 25.99 7.63
C ALA A 120 4.69 26.01 9.03
N THR A 121 4.78 24.86 9.71
CA THR A 121 5.51 24.73 10.99
C THR A 121 6.99 25.08 10.87
N ARG A 122 7.60 24.91 9.67
CA ARG A 122 9.05 25.00 9.41
C ARG A 122 9.92 24.04 10.25
N MET A 123 9.30 23.07 10.94
CA MET A 123 9.98 22.13 11.82
C MET A 123 10.06 20.71 11.25
N VAL A 124 9.44 20.46 10.09
CA VAL A 124 9.49 19.16 9.40
C VAL A 124 10.65 19.10 8.41
N LYS A 125 11.28 17.92 8.31
CA LYS A 125 12.37 17.67 7.36
C LYS A 125 11.89 17.84 5.92
N ARG A 126 12.80 18.29 5.05
CA ARG A 126 12.56 18.50 3.62
C ARG A 126 13.45 17.58 2.79
N GLY A 127 13.04 17.33 1.55
CA GLY A 127 13.79 16.53 0.58
C GLY A 127 13.17 15.17 0.30
N ILE A 128 13.79 14.42 -0.61
CA ILE A 128 13.31 13.10 -1.04
C ILE A 128 13.32 12.13 0.15
N GLY A 129 12.23 11.38 0.33
CA GLY A 129 12.10 10.38 1.38
C GLY A 129 11.82 10.94 2.79
N SER A 130 11.57 12.26 2.92
CA SER A 130 11.16 12.88 4.19
C SER A 130 9.68 12.75 4.50
N ILE A 131 8.85 12.48 3.49
CA ILE A 131 7.41 12.28 3.61
C ILE A 131 7.07 10.91 3.04
N ARG A 132 6.23 10.17 3.75
CA ARG A 132 5.60 8.93 3.28
C ARG A 132 4.11 9.17 3.23
N GLN A 133 3.49 8.70 2.16
CA GLN A 133 2.06 8.79 1.97
C GLN A 133 1.59 7.43 1.46
N ASP A 134 0.77 6.80 2.27
CA ASP A 134 0.10 5.55 1.97
C ASP A 134 -1.40 5.83 1.84
N VAL A 135 -2.05 5.17 0.88
CA VAL A 135 -3.42 5.50 0.47
C VAL A 135 -4.26 4.25 0.52
N ASN A 136 -5.33 4.28 1.31
CA ASN A 136 -6.27 3.18 1.45
C ASN A 136 -7.45 3.41 0.49
N ILE A 137 -7.61 2.52 -0.49
CA ILE A 137 -8.58 2.68 -1.58
C ILE A 137 -9.56 1.50 -1.55
N SER A 138 -10.85 1.82 -1.61
CA SER A 138 -11.92 0.84 -1.77
C SER A 138 -13.00 1.38 -2.70
N VAL A 139 -13.78 0.48 -3.27
CA VAL A 139 -15.04 0.77 -3.95
C VAL A 139 -16.14 -0.03 -3.27
N MET A 140 -17.40 0.30 -3.57
CA MET A 140 -18.52 -0.47 -3.02
C MET A 140 -18.40 -1.95 -3.40
N ASN A 141 -18.61 -2.83 -2.42
CA ASN A 141 -18.49 -4.30 -2.58
C ASN A 141 -17.07 -4.83 -2.88
N SER A 142 -16.03 -4.05 -2.62
CA SER A 142 -14.64 -4.52 -2.63
C SER A 142 -14.01 -4.50 -1.22
N GLY A 143 -12.82 -5.10 -1.10
CA GLY A 143 -11.95 -4.89 0.05
C GLY A 143 -11.15 -3.60 -0.05
N VAL A 144 -10.54 -3.19 1.06
CA VAL A 144 -9.59 -2.08 1.10
C VAL A 144 -8.22 -2.55 0.59
N VAL A 145 -7.66 -1.81 -0.35
CA VAL A 145 -6.29 -2.02 -0.84
C VAL A 145 -5.44 -0.83 -0.41
N GLU A 146 -4.34 -1.12 0.26
CA GLU A 146 -3.35 -0.13 0.68
C GLU A 146 -2.30 0.02 -0.41
N VAL A 147 -2.19 1.22 -0.99
CA VAL A 147 -1.12 1.57 -1.92
C VAL A 147 -0.05 2.34 -1.16
N LYS A 148 1.12 1.72 -1.00
CA LYS A 148 2.24 2.28 -0.25
C LYS A 148 3.16 3.13 -1.11
N GLY A 149 3.75 4.16 -0.49
CA GLY A 149 4.86 4.92 -1.08
C GLY A 149 4.46 5.85 -2.23
N VAL A 150 3.29 6.48 -2.15
CA VAL A 150 2.85 7.47 -3.13
C VAL A 150 3.63 8.78 -2.92
N GLN A 151 4.79 8.91 -3.58
CA GLN A 151 5.70 10.04 -3.35
C GLN A 151 5.24 11.35 -4.00
N GLN A 152 4.60 11.28 -5.17
CA GLN A 152 4.23 12.45 -5.96
C GLN A 152 2.73 12.69 -5.89
N LEU A 153 2.33 13.88 -5.44
CA LEU A 153 0.93 14.29 -5.37
C LEU A 153 0.22 14.26 -6.74
N ASP A 154 0.94 14.48 -7.84
CA ASP A 154 0.37 14.42 -9.19
C ASP A 154 0.05 12.98 -9.65
N GLN A 155 0.68 11.98 -9.03
CA GLN A 155 0.40 10.57 -9.31
C GLN A 155 -0.78 10.05 -8.48
N LEU A 156 -1.07 10.67 -7.34
CA LEU A 156 -2.10 10.23 -6.40
C LEU A 156 -3.46 10.04 -7.07
N GLU A 157 -3.91 11.04 -7.83
CA GLU A 157 -5.18 10.98 -8.55
C GLU A 157 -5.23 9.82 -9.56
N LYS A 158 -4.14 9.61 -10.31
CA LYS A 158 -4.03 8.52 -11.29
C LYS A 158 -4.03 7.16 -10.62
N ILE A 159 -3.32 7.02 -9.50
CA ILE A 159 -3.23 5.78 -8.71
C ILE A 159 -4.61 5.42 -8.16
N ILE A 160 -5.31 6.38 -7.53
CA ILE A 160 -6.66 6.16 -7.00
C ILE A 160 -7.63 5.80 -8.13
N GLY A 161 -7.57 6.53 -9.25
CA GLY A 161 -8.41 6.26 -10.41
C GLY A 161 -8.16 4.89 -11.05
N TYR A 162 -6.89 4.47 -11.13
CA TYR A 162 -6.52 3.14 -11.61
C TYR A 162 -7.02 2.05 -10.66
N GLU A 163 -6.76 2.18 -9.36
CA GLU A 163 -7.12 1.17 -8.37
C GLU A 163 -8.64 1.02 -8.24
N ALA A 164 -9.40 2.12 -8.27
CA ALA A 164 -10.86 2.06 -8.30
C ALA A 164 -11.39 1.31 -9.53
N LYS A 165 -10.81 1.56 -10.72
CA LYS A 165 -11.15 0.81 -11.94
C LYS A 165 -10.74 -0.66 -11.85
N ARG A 166 -9.57 -0.95 -11.28
CA ARG A 166 -9.10 -2.32 -11.08
C ARG A 166 -10.07 -3.10 -10.20
N GLN A 167 -10.40 -2.57 -9.01
CA GLN A 167 -11.33 -3.22 -8.09
C GLN A 167 -12.72 -3.40 -8.70
N HIS A 168 -13.27 -2.37 -9.34
CA HIS A 168 -14.57 -2.50 -10.00
C HIS A 168 -14.54 -3.50 -11.17
N GLY A 169 -13.47 -3.50 -11.97
CA GLY A 169 -13.27 -4.51 -13.02
C GLY A 169 -13.24 -5.93 -12.46
N LEU A 170 -12.57 -6.15 -11.33
CA LEU A 170 -12.53 -7.46 -10.67
C LEU A 170 -13.89 -7.88 -10.10
N ILE A 171 -14.71 -6.94 -9.63
CA ILE A 171 -16.11 -7.23 -9.25
C ILE A 171 -16.89 -7.74 -10.46
N LEU A 172 -16.80 -7.06 -11.61
CA LEU A 172 -17.49 -7.47 -12.84
C LEU A 172 -17.01 -8.84 -13.34
N ILE A 173 -15.71 -9.12 -13.22
CA ILE A 173 -15.14 -10.44 -13.54
C ILE A 173 -15.71 -11.49 -12.57
N ALA A 174 -15.72 -11.21 -11.27
CA ALA A 174 -16.23 -12.13 -10.25
C ALA A 174 -17.72 -12.44 -10.45
N GLU A 175 -18.53 -11.44 -10.82
CA GLU A 175 -19.95 -11.64 -11.14
C GLU A 175 -20.16 -12.57 -12.35
N LYS A 176 -19.32 -12.46 -13.39
CA LYS A 176 -19.33 -13.41 -14.50
C LYS A 176 -18.90 -14.80 -14.06
N LEU A 177 -17.85 -14.90 -13.26
CA LEU A 177 -17.35 -16.18 -12.74
C LEU A 177 -18.38 -16.90 -11.88
N LYS A 178 -19.14 -16.19 -11.04
CA LYS A 178 -20.22 -16.77 -10.23
C LYS A 178 -21.33 -17.43 -11.05
N LYS A 179 -21.54 -16.97 -12.29
CA LYS A 179 -22.50 -17.58 -13.23
C LYS A 179 -21.94 -18.84 -13.89
N LEU A 180 -20.64 -19.08 -13.79
CA LEU A 180 -19.97 -20.25 -14.35
C LEU A 180 -19.81 -21.30 -13.24
N SER A 181 -20.32 -22.51 -13.49
CA SER A 181 -20.00 -23.66 -12.65
C SER A 181 -18.59 -24.16 -13.01
N ILE A 182 -17.60 -23.73 -12.23
CA ILE A 182 -16.19 -24.09 -12.42
C ILE A 182 -15.77 -25.06 -11.32
N THR A 183 -15.18 -26.18 -11.71
CA THR A 183 -14.53 -27.12 -10.81
C THR A 183 -13.18 -27.47 -11.43
N ILE A 184 -12.12 -27.31 -10.64
CA ILE A 184 -10.74 -27.67 -11.02
C ILE A 184 -10.32 -28.79 -10.09
N SER A 185 -9.90 -29.91 -10.67
CA SER A 185 -9.42 -31.08 -9.94
C SER A 185 -7.96 -31.39 -10.31
N ASN A 186 -7.30 -32.28 -9.56
CA ASN A 186 -5.96 -32.75 -9.91
C ASN A 186 -5.93 -33.47 -11.27
N GLU A 187 -7.06 -34.03 -11.72
CA GLU A 187 -7.20 -34.66 -13.04
C GLU A 187 -7.17 -33.66 -14.20
N ASP A 188 -7.35 -32.37 -13.91
CA ASP A 188 -7.27 -31.30 -14.90
C ASP A 188 -5.86 -30.73 -15.08
N VAL A 189 -4.87 -31.27 -14.35
CA VAL A 189 -3.46 -30.90 -14.48
C VAL A 189 -2.73 -31.89 -15.37
N PHE A 190 -2.26 -31.42 -16.52
CA PHE A 190 -1.58 -32.25 -17.51
C PHE A 190 -0.13 -31.84 -17.67
N ASP A 191 0.77 -32.81 -17.77
CA ASP A 191 2.14 -32.58 -18.22
C ASP A 191 2.16 -32.61 -19.75
N ILE A 192 2.53 -31.49 -20.36
CA ILE A 192 2.58 -31.32 -21.82
C ILE A 192 4.01 -31.06 -22.31
N THR A 193 5.02 -31.39 -21.51
CA THR A 193 6.43 -31.18 -21.85
C THR A 193 6.78 -31.82 -23.19
N GLU A 194 6.27 -33.03 -23.43
CA GLU A 194 6.47 -33.78 -24.68
C GLU A 194 5.83 -33.10 -25.90
N VAL A 195 4.64 -32.51 -25.71
CA VAL A 195 3.89 -31.82 -26.78
C VAL A 195 4.60 -30.54 -27.23
N LEU A 196 5.36 -29.91 -26.32
CA LEU A 196 6.03 -28.63 -26.57
C LEU A 196 7.50 -28.77 -26.99
N LYS A 197 7.98 -29.98 -27.28
CA LYS A 197 9.38 -30.23 -27.68
C LYS A 197 9.84 -29.40 -28.87
N ASP A 198 8.97 -29.27 -29.87
CA ASP A 198 9.26 -28.55 -31.11
C ASP A 198 8.80 -27.08 -31.06
N CYS A 199 8.49 -26.55 -29.88
CA CYS A 199 8.05 -25.17 -29.75
C CYS A 199 9.20 -24.19 -30.02
N GLU A 200 8.96 -23.20 -30.88
CA GLU A 200 9.94 -22.16 -31.23
C GLU A 200 10.09 -21.05 -30.17
N SER A 201 9.23 -21.04 -29.15
CA SER A 201 9.29 -20.03 -28.08
C SER A 201 10.57 -20.20 -27.26
N LYS A 202 11.41 -19.16 -27.24
CA LYS A 202 12.66 -19.12 -26.47
C LYS A 202 12.47 -19.44 -24.99
N ILE A 203 11.34 -19.01 -24.41
CA ILE A 203 11.00 -19.26 -23.00
C ILE A 203 10.81 -20.77 -22.77
N ILE A 204 10.06 -21.43 -23.65
CA ILE A 204 9.78 -22.87 -23.57
C ILE A 204 11.05 -23.67 -23.85
N GLN A 205 11.83 -23.31 -24.87
CA GLN A 205 13.10 -23.98 -25.17
C GLN A 205 14.10 -23.89 -24.01
N ASN A 206 14.17 -22.75 -23.33
CA ASN A 206 15.04 -22.60 -22.16
C ASN A 206 14.57 -23.46 -20.98
N ALA A 207 13.26 -23.58 -20.75
CA ALA A 207 12.70 -24.47 -19.75
C ALA A 207 12.98 -25.95 -20.05
N LEU A 208 12.91 -26.36 -21.33
CA LEU A 208 13.24 -27.71 -21.76
C LEU A 208 14.74 -28.00 -21.57
N LYS A 209 15.62 -27.06 -21.91
CA LYS A 209 17.08 -27.18 -21.68
C LYS A 209 17.45 -27.33 -20.20
N SER A 210 16.72 -26.67 -19.31
CA SER A 210 16.90 -26.81 -17.86
C SER A 210 16.22 -28.05 -17.27
N LYS A 211 15.67 -28.94 -18.10
CA LYS A 211 14.92 -30.14 -17.72
C LYS A 211 13.69 -29.85 -16.83
N ALA A 212 13.09 -28.67 -16.98
CA ALA A 212 11.85 -28.33 -16.28
C ALA A 212 10.66 -29.08 -16.91
N ARG A 213 9.64 -29.35 -16.09
CA ARG A 213 8.35 -29.91 -16.56
C ARG A 213 7.36 -28.79 -16.84
N ILE A 214 6.70 -28.85 -17.99
CA ILE A 214 5.69 -27.89 -18.40
C ILE A 214 4.32 -28.50 -18.16
N LYS A 215 3.56 -27.91 -17.23
CA LYS A 215 2.20 -28.34 -16.89
C LYS A 215 1.18 -27.32 -17.35
N VAL A 216 -0.01 -27.80 -17.69
CA VAL A 216 -1.19 -26.98 -17.97
C VAL A 216 -2.34 -27.40 -17.08
N ILE A 217 -3.21 -26.44 -16.76
CA ILE A 217 -4.43 -26.67 -16.00
C ILE A 217 -5.61 -26.39 -16.93
N ARG A 218 -6.45 -27.39 -17.15
CA ARG A 218 -7.67 -27.24 -17.93
C ARG A 218 -8.79 -26.70 -17.05
N ILE A 219 -9.36 -25.56 -17.44
CA ILE A 219 -10.54 -25.00 -16.76
C ILE A 219 -11.72 -25.05 -17.73
N ARG A 220 -12.67 -25.95 -17.46
CA ARG A 220 -13.88 -26.10 -18.29
C ARG A 220 -14.75 -24.84 -18.16
N ASN A 221 -15.43 -24.48 -19.25
CA ASN A 221 -16.33 -23.31 -19.33
C ASN A 221 -15.66 -21.96 -19.01
N PHE A 222 -14.33 -21.86 -19.15
CA PHE A 222 -13.55 -20.66 -18.82
C PHE A 222 -13.05 -19.89 -20.06
N SER A 223 -13.50 -20.27 -21.25
CA SER A 223 -13.05 -19.65 -22.49
C SER A 223 -13.31 -18.15 -22.49
N GLY A 224 -12.30 -17.38 -22.90
CA GLY A 224 -12.36 -15.91 -22.93
C GLY A 224 -12.29 -15.21 -21.58
N MET A 225 -12.35 -15.91 -20.44
CA MET A 225 -12.37 -15.26 -19.12
C MET A 225 -11.03 -14.61 -18.74
N PHE A 226 -9.90 -15.22 -19.08
CA PHE A 226 -8.58 -14.59 -18.86
C PHE A 226 -8.34 -13.34 -19.72
N GLY A 227 -9.00 -13.27 -20.88
CA GLY A 227 -8.95 -12.13 -21.79
C GLY A 227 -10.11 -11.15 -21.64
N PHE A 228 -11.08 -11.43 -20.76
CA PHE A 228 -12.19 -10.53 -20.52
C PHE A 228 -11.69 -9.30 -19.77
N GLU A 229 -11.95 -8.13 -20.36
CA GLU A 229 -11.34 -6.86 -19.97
C GLU A 229 -12.44 -5.81 -19.79
N PRO A 230 -13.05 -5.71 -18.59
CA PRO A 230 -14.07 -4.69 -18.30
C PRO A 230 -13.54 -3.26 -18.47
N TYR A 231 -12.25 -3.07 -18.21
CA TYR A 231 -11.52 -1.81 -18.38
C TYR A 231 -10.18 -2.10 -19.01
N SER A 232 -9.68 -1.16 -19.83
CA SER A 232 -8.39 -1.33 -20.49
C SER A 232 -7.27 -1.65 -19.50
N GLY A 233 -6.55 -2.74 -19.75
CA GLY A 233 -5.47 -3.28 -18.92
C GLY A 233 -5.89 -4.06 -17.69
N ILE A 234 -7.19 -4.20 -17.39
CA ILE A 234 -7.73 -4.90 -16.21
C ILE A 234 -8.38 -6.20 -16.66
N ARG A 235 -7.70 -7.32 -16.42
CA ARG A 235 -8.17 -8.67 -16.76
C ARG A 235 -7.65 -9.67 -15.75
N LEU A 236 -8.37 -10.78 -15.60
CA LEU A 236 -8.01 -11.81 -14.62
C LEU A 236 -6.61 -12.38 -14.84
N GLY A 237 -6.18 -12.54 -16.09
CA GLY A 237 -4.86 -13.12 -16.39
C GLY A 237 -3.65 -12.23 -16.08
N LYS A 238 -3.87 -11.02 -15.58
CA LYS A 238 -2.80 -10.10 -15.14
C LYS A 238 -2.65 -10.07 -13.61
N GLU A 239 -3.71 -10.43 -12.88
CA GLU A 239 -3.69 -10.59 -11.42
C GLU A 239 -3.05 -11.93 -11.05
#